data_AF-A0A946AXU2-F1
#
_entry.id   AF-A0A946AXU2-F1
#
_cell.length_a   1.000
_cell.length_b   1.000
_cell.length_c   1.000
_cell.angle_alpha   90.00
_cell.angle_beta   90.00
_cell.angle_gamma   90.00
#
_symmetry.space_group_name_H-M   'P 1'
#
loop_
_entity.id
_entity.type
_entity.pdbx_description
1 polymer ?
#
loop_
_entity_poly.entity_id
_entity_poly.type
_entity_poly.pdbx_seq_one_letter_code
_entity_poly.pdbx_strand_id
1 'polypeptide(L)'
;MTVVQHAFKFLLSTYVVSFSLVISSGHVLANVSELLAQGDNYRLMKDYPLAEKAFTEALEKEPKNYRILKSLVEVKVELGKYSEAKPLAEKILSRKVMLQKKVKVSVVDNSDILADVISPKTRTPYHFAELVDETVVAADSGKTNMRNYVDNKVKASIPHYRLFFLASGKMKLVPKSEVIIEYVGVPRLDYERVQELYSKIQSKLIDASGTATKAEMVLVEGGCFNMGSDKGALLEGPVHKVCLSSYEIEKHEVTQKSFQSVMKTNPSRFVSADLPVESVTWQEANKYCKKTGKRLPTEAEWEFAARGGTTTEYYWGEKFDSSKGNFCDTN
;
A
#
# COMPACT_ATOMS: atom_id res chain seq x y z
N MET A 1 29.19 93.05 -11.98
CA MET A 1 28.56 92.67 -10.70
C MET A 1 28.03 91.25 -10.83
N THR A 2 28.52 90.37 -9.94
CA THR A 2 27.87 89.15 -9.41
C THR A 2 27.50 87.97 -10.34
N VAL A 3 28.35 86.94 -10.17
CA VAL A 3 28.06 85.50 -9.99
C VAL A 3 27.67 84.67 -11.23
N VAL A 4 28.67 83.94 -11.73
CA VAL A 4 28.56 82.81 -12.66
C VAL A 4 28.17 81.56 -11.87
N GLN A 5 26.93 81.10 -12.02
CA GLN A 5 26.48 79.81 -11.48
C GLN A 5 26.89 78.66 -12.41
N HIS A 6 27.61 77.70 -11.83
CA HIS A 6 27.95 76.41 -12.40
C HIS A 6 26.70 75.54 -12.52
N ALA A 7 26.40 75.04 -13.73
CA ALA A 7 25.44 73.97 -13.94
C ALA A 7 26.16 72.76 -14.55
N PHE A 8 26.58 71.84 -13.68
CA PHE A 8 27.07 70.51 -14.03
C PHE A 8 25.90 69.72 -14.64
N LYS A 9 25.97 69.42 -15.95
CA LYS A 9 25.07 68.46 -16.59
C LYS A 9 25.48 67.05 -16.16
N PHE A 10 24.72 66.45 -15.26
CA PHE A 10 24.81 65.02 -14.96
C PHE A 10 24.28 64.24 -16.18
N LEU A 11 25.16 63.44 -16.79
CA LEU A 11 24.81 62.40 -17.75
C LEU A 11 24.05 61.30 -17.01
N LEU A 12 22.73 61.20 -17.20
CA LEU A 12 22.00 59.97 -16.91
C LEU A 12 22.28 58.98 -18.05
N SER A 13 23.22 58.07 -17.82
CA SER A 13 23.34 56.83 -18.57
C SER A 13 22.18 55.91 -18.18
N THR A 14 21.21 55.76 -19.07
CA THR A 14 20.14 54.77 -18.95
C THR A 14 20.70 53.41 -19.36
N TYR A 15 21.17 52.64 -18.38
CA TYR A 15 21.41 51.21 -18.56
C TYR A 15 20.06 50.50 -18.66
N VAL A 16 19.55 50.34 -19.89
CA VAL A 16 18.53 49.34 -20.18
C VAL A 16 19.22 47.98 -20.23
N VAL A 17 19.35 47.34 -19.07
CA VAL A 17 19.71 45.92 -19.01
C VAL A 17 18.51 45.16 -19.57
N SER A 18 18.59 44.83 -20.85
CA SER A 18 17.69 43.87 -21.49
C SER A 18 17.99 42.52 -20.86
N PHE A 19 17.24 42.16 -19.81
CA PHE A 19 17.24 40.82 -19.27
C PHE A 19 16.51 39.94 -20.30
N SER A 20 17.26 39.49 -21.30
CA SER A 20 16.83 38.40 -22.16
C SER A 20 16.70 37.17 -21.27
N LEU A 21 15.50 36.98 -20.74
CA LEU A 21 15.08 35.75 -20.10
C LEU A 21 15.15 34.68 -21.19
N VAL A 22 16.30 34.02 -21.31
CA VAL A 22 16.42 32.76 -22.04
C VAL A 22 15.61 31.76 -21.24
N ILE A 23 14.31 31.75 -21.49
CA ILE A 23 13.44 30.64 -21.13
C ILE A 23 13.98 29.49 -21.98
N SER A 24 14.80 28.64 -21.38
CA SER A 24 15.12 27.34 -21.95
C SER A 24 13.81 26.54 -21.97
N SER A 25 13.08 26.69 -23.07
CA SER A 25 11.95 25.83 -23.44
C SER A 25 12.50 24.43 -23.67
N GLY A 26 12.59 23.66 -22.59
CA GLY A 26 13.12 22.30 -22.58
C GLY A 26 12.49 21.45 -21.50
N HIS A 27 11.20 21.62 -21.24
CA HIS A 27 10.39 20.55 -20.65
C HIS A 27 9.46 20.06 -21.75
N VAL A 28 10.01 19.24 -22.64
CA VAL A 28 9.20 18.24 -23.35
C VAL A 28 8.51 17.47 -22.23
N LEU A 29 7.18 17.57 -22.14
CA LEU A 29 6.41 16.87 -21.12
C LEU A 29 6.68 15.37 -21.26
N ALA A 30 7.57 14.81 -20.43
CA ALA A 30 7.93 13.41 -20.48
C ALA A 30 6.66 12.55 -20.41
N ASN A 31 6.52 11.59 -21.33
CA ASN A 31 5.38 10.67 -21.32
C ASN A 31 5.45 9.80 -20.04
N VAL A 32 4.32 9.31 -19.53
CA VAL A 32 4.26 8.44 -18.33
C VAL A 32 5.21 7.25 -18.44
N SER A 33 5.35 6.66 -19.63
CA SER A 33 6.32 5.57 -19.83
C SER A 33 7.77 6.00 -19.64
N GLU A 34 8.11 7.24 -19.97
CA GLU A 34 9.48 7.76 -19.80
C GLU A 34 9.75 8.04 -18.32
N LEU A 35 8.80 8.65 -17.62
CA LEU A 35 8.86 8.87 -16.17
C LEU A 35 8.98 7.55 -15.40
N LEU A 36 8.23 6.53 -15.81
CA LEU A 36 8.36 5.17 -15.24
C LEU A 36 9.76 4.58 -15.44
N ALA A 37 10.32 4.71 -16.64
CA ALA A 37 11.67 4.22 -16.94
C ALA A 37 12.74 4.98 -16.15
N GLN A 38 12.62 6.32 -16.05
CA GLN A 38 13.49 7.15 -15.22
C GLN A 38 13.41 6.73 -13.74
N GLY A 39 12.19 6.62 -13.19
CA GLY A 39 11.98 6.18 -11.81
C GLY A 39 12.54 4.79 -11.52
N ASP A 40 12.37 3.84 -12.43
CA ASP A 40 12.95 2.50 -12.30
C ASP A 40 14.49 2.52 -12.34
N ASN A 41 15.10 3.35 -13.21
CA ASN A 41 16.55 3.53 -13.24
C ASN A 41 17.09 4.15 -11.95
N TYR A 42 16.45 5.21 -11.44
CA TYR A 42 16.83 5.81 -10.15
C TYR A 42 16.72 4.81 -9.01
N ARG A 43 15.66 4.00 -8.99
CA ARG A 43 15.49 2.92 -8.01
C ARG A 43 16.59 1.86 -8.11
N LEU A 44 16.99 1.45 -9.32
CA LEU A 44 18.12 0.54 -9.52
C LEU A 44 19.45 1.12 -9.02
N MET A 45 19.65 2.43 -9.19
CA MET A 45 20.80 3.16 -8.67
C MET A 45 20.71 3.47 -7.17
N LYS A 46 19.60 3.07 -6.50
CA LYS A 46 19.27 3.39 -5.10
C LYS A 46 19.15 4.89 -4.80
N ASP A 47 18.90 5.69 -5.83
CA ASP A 47 18.55 7.11 -5.69
C ASP A 47 17.04 7.25 -5.47
N TYR A 48 16.60 6.89 -4.27
CA TYR A 48 15.19 6.89 -3.91
C TYR A 48 14.51 8.27 -3.94
N PRO A 49 15.17 9.39 -3.57
CA PRO A 49 14.57 10.72 -3.72
C PRO A 49 14.22 11.09 -5.16
N LEU A 50 15.12 10.82 -6.12
CA LEU A 50 14.82 11.06 -7.54
C LEU A 50 13.77 10.08 -8.07
N ALA A 51 13.81 8.82 -7.64
CA ALA A 51 12.78 7.84 -7.99
C ALA A 51 11.39 8.28 -7.50
N GLU A 52 11.29 8.78 -6.26
CA GLU A 52 10.05 9.29 -5.67
C GLU A 52 9.48 10.44 -6.49
N LYS A 53 10.34 11.39 -6.90
CA LYS A 53 9.94 12.52 -7.76
C LYS A 53 9.36 12.03 -9.09
N ALA A 54 10.10 11.18 -9.81
CA ALA A 54 9.67 10.66 -11.10
C ALA A 54 8.34 9.88 -11.02
N PHE A 55 8.16 9.03 -10.00
CA PHE A 55 6.91 8.29 -9.81
C PHE A 55 5.75 9.18 -9.35
N THR A 56 6.01 10.24 -8.60
CA THR A 56 4.99 11.22 -8.20
C THR A 56 4.47 11.98 -9.43
N GLU A 57 5.37 12.48 -10.28
CA GLU A 57 5.02 13.13 -11.55
C GLU A 57 4.25 12.18 -12.48
N ALA A 58 4.62 10.90 -12.51
CA ALA A 58 3.89 9.89 -13.27
C ALA A 58 2.47 9.66 -12.70
N LEU A 59 2.33 9.64 -11.38
CA LEU A 59 1.05 9.41 -10.70
C LEU A 59 0.06 10.56 -10.91
N GLU A 60 0.55 11.81 -11.02
CA GLU A 60 -0.30 12.96 -11.36
C GLU A 60 -0.96 12.82 -12.73
N LYS A 61 -0.25 12.22 -13.69
CA LYS A 61 -0.76 11.96 -15.04
C LYS A 61 -1.68 10.74 -15.09
N GLU A 62 -1.36 9.69 -14.35
CA GLU A 62 -2.14 8.44 -14.30
C GLU A 62 -2.45 8.00 -12.85
N PRO A 63 -3.38 8.67 -12.16
CA PRO A 63 -3.66 8.42 -10.74
C PRO A 63 -4.24 7.03 -10.46
N LYS A 64 -4.79 6.38 -11.50
CA LYS A 64 -5.35 5.04 -11.42
C LYS A 64 -4.34 3.95 -11.72
N ASN A 65 -3.11 4.24 -12.11
CA ASN A 65 -2.14 3.20 -12.48
C ASN A 65 -1.55 2.53 -11.22
N TYR A 66 -1.92 1.27 -10.98
CA TYR A 66 -1.46 0.53 -9.80
C TYR A 66 0.05 0.28 -9.81
N ARG A 67 0.67 0.19 -11.00
CA ARG A 67 2.11 -0.03 -11.13
C ARG A 67 2.87 1.16 -10.55
N ILE A 68 2.42 2.38 -10.87
CA ILE A 68 3.01 3.62 -10.32
C ILE A 68 2.82 3.65 -8.79
N LEU A 69 1.60 3.38 -8.32
CA LEU A 69 1.31 3.32 -6.88
C LEU A 69 2.23 2.31 -6.16
N LYS A 70 2.41 1.11 -6.72
CA LYS A 70 3.29 0.07 -6.16
C LYS A 70 4.73 0.55 -6.07
N SER A 71 5.28 1.08 -7.16
CA SER A 71 6.65 1.60 -7.18
C SER A 71 6.85 2.74 -6.18
N LEU A 72 5.85 3.62 -6.03
CA LEU A 72 5.91 4.71 -5.06
C LEU A 72 5.83 4.22 -3.61
N VAL A 73 5.04 3.17 -3.33
CA VAL A 73 5.02 2.50 -2.01
C VAL A 73 6.39 1.91 -1.70
N GLU A 74 6.98 1.15 -2.62
CA GLU A 74 8.31 0.55 -2.45
C GLU A 74 9.37 1.62 -2.16
N VAL A 75 9.41 2.71 -2.95
CA VAL A 75 10.35 3.82 -2.76
C VAL A 75 10.14 4.54 -1.43
N LYS A 76 8.89 4.84 -1.05
CA LYS A 76 8.60 5.52 0.22
C LYS A 76 8.95 4.66 1.43
N VAL A 77 8.82 3.34 1.34
CA VAL A 77 9.27 2.40 2.38
C VAL A 77 10.79 2.46 2.54
N GLU A 78 11.54 2.48 1.45
CA GLU A 78 13.01 2.60 1.48
C GLU A 78 13.46 3.96 2.04
N LEU A 79 12.70 5.03 1.80
CA LEU A 79 12.91 6.36 2.39
C LEU A 79 12.45 6.48 3.86
N GLY A 80 11.82 5.45 4.43
CA GLY A 80 11.25 5.49 5.77
C GLY A 80 9.99 6.37 5.91
N LYS A 81 9.39 6.80 4.80
CA LYS A 81 8.17 7.64 4.74
C LYS A 81 6.90 6.80 4.88
N TYR A 82 6.80 6.05 5.99
CA TYR A 82 5.73 5.06 6.20
C TYR A 82 4.31 5.66 6.24
N SER A 83 4.16 6.87 6.79
CA SER A 83 2.87 7.56 6.87
C SER A 83 2.33 7.93 5.49
N GLU A 84 3.21 8.29 4.56
CA GLU A 84 2.86 8.59 3.17
C GLU A 84 2.67 7.32 2.32
N ALA A 85 3.40 6.24 2.65
CA ALA A 85 3.29 4.95 1.95
C ALA A 85 1.96 4.24 2.25
N LYS A 86 1.48 4.31 3.50
CA LYS A 86 0.26 3.64 3.97
C LYS A 86 -0.98 3.88 3.07
N PRO A 87 -1.41 5.13 2.81
CA PRO A 87 -2.61 5.38 2.00
C PRO A 87 -2.45 4.94 0.54
N LEU A 88 -1.22 4.91 0.01
CA LEU A 88 -0.96 4.41 -1.35
C LEU A 88 -1.12 2.90 -1.42
N ALA A 89 -0.65 2.17 -0.41
CA ALA A 89 -0.85 0.72 -0.32
C ALA A 89 -2.33 0.37 -0.16
N GLU A 90 -3.09 1.10 0.66
CA GLU A 90 -4.54 0.91 0.81
C GLU A 90 -5.31 1.09 -0.51
N LYS A 91 -4.91 2.07 -1.34
CA LYS A 91 -5.46 2.25 -2.70
C LYS A 91 -5.19 1.09 -3.64
N ILE A 92 -4.16 0.28 -3.40
CA ILE A 92 -3.86 -0.93 -4.18
C ILE A 92 -4.65 -2.10 -3.61
N LEU A 93 -4.65 -2.28 -2.28
CA LEU A 93 -5.30 -3.39 -1.58
C LEU A 93 -6.83 -3.36 -1.68
N SER A 94 -7.42 -2.18 -1.89
CA SER A 94 -8.87 -2.01 -2.17
C SER A 94 -9.29 -2.41 -3.60
N ARG A 95 -8.34 -2.76 -4.48
CA ARG A 95 -8.63 -3.11 -5.87
C ARG A 95 -8.85 -4.60 -6.06
N LYS A 96 -9.59 -4.94 -7.13
CA LYS A 96 -9.82 -6.33 -7.53
C LYS A 96 -8.51 -7.03 -7.88
N VAL A 97 -8.29 -8.19 -7.24
CA VAL A 97 -7.18 -9.10 -7.54
C VAL A 97 -7.45 -9.88 -8.83
N MET A 98 -6.43 -10.01 -9.67
CA MET A 98 -6.47 -10.70 -10.95
C MET A 98 -5.34 -11.73 -11.04
N LEU A 99 -5.58 -12.88 -11.68
CA LEU A 99 -4.54 -13.89 -11.91
C LEU A 99 -3.55 -13.45 -13.01
N GLN A 100 -4.03 -12.70 -13.99
CA GLN A 100 -3.26 -12.23 -15.14
C GLN A 100 -3.13 -10.70 -15.13
N LYS A 101 -2.09 -10.17 -15.78
CA LYS A 101 -1.88 -8.73 -16.03
C LYS A 101 -2.83 -8.24 -17.12
N LYS A 102 -4.13 -8.29 -16.85
CA LYS A 102 -5.18 -7.90 -17.80
C LYS A 102 -5.26 -6.38 -17.90
N VAL A 103 -5.21 -5.90 -19.14
CA VAL A 103 -5.23 -4.48 -19.47
C VAL A 103 -6.28 -4.18 -20.55
N LYS A 104 -6.77 -2.95 -20.55
CA LYS A 104 -7.46 -2.35 -21.68
C LYS A 104 -6.46 -1.51 -22.45
N VAL A 105 -6.41 -1.72 -23.75
CA VAL A 105 -5.50 -1.03 -24.67
C VAL A 105 -6.34 -0.13 -25.56
N SER A 106 -6.05 1.18 -25.53
CA SER A 106 -6.70 2.19 -26.37
C SER A 106 -5.64 2.85 -27.24
N VAL A 107 -5.94 3.15 -28.50
CA VAL A 107 -5.00 3.81 -29.41
C VAL A 107 -5.10 5.32 -29.20
N VAL A 108 -3.96 6.02 -29.20
CA VAL A 108 -3.89 7.48 -28.98
C VAL A 108 -4.43 8.25 -30.20
N ASP A 109 -4.06 7.80 -31.40
CA ASP A 109 -4.49 8.38 -32.68
C ASP A 109 -5.32 7.36 -33.49
N ASN A 110 -5.92 7.77 -34.62
CA ASN A 110 -6.56 6.87 -35.59
C ASN A 110 -5.54 5.99 -36.35
N SER A 111 -4.54 5.46 -35.64
CA SER A 111 -3.52 4.57 -36.16
C SER A 111 -4.10 3.16 -36.34
N ASP A 112 -3.83 2.56 -37.50
CA ASP A 112 -4.20 1.17 -37.81
C ASP A 112 -3.27 0.15 -37.13
N ILE A 113 -2.49 0.56 -36.13
CA ILE A 113 -1.52 -0.30 -35.43
C ILE A 113 -2.16 -1.53 -34.78
N LEU A 114 -3.47 -1.55 -34.54
CA LEU A 114 -4.18 -2.71 -34.00
C LEU A 114 -5.04 -3.47 -35.05
N ALA A 115 -5.04 -3.09 -36.32
CA ALA A 115 -5.98 -3.60 -37.34
C ALA A 115 -6.00 -5.14 -37.50
N ASP A 116 -4.88 -5.81 -37.29
CA ASP A 116 -4.72 -7.27 -37.40
C ASP A 116 -5.06 -8.06 -36.11
N VAL A 117 -5.23 -7.34 -35.00
CA VAL A 117 -5.53 -7.88 -33.66
C VAL A 117 -6.88 -7.42 -33.11
N ILE A 118 -7.51 -6.42 -33.75
CA ILE A 118 -8.89 -5.98 -33.48
C ILE A 118 -9.87 -7.10 -33.83
N SER A 119 -10.82 -7.36 -32.93
CA SER A 119 -11.96 -8.20 -33.26
C SER A 119 -12.95 -7.39 -34.10
N PRO A 120 -13.38 -7.87 -35.29
CA PRO A 120 -14.37 -7.17 -36.12
C PRO A 120 -15.73 -6.97 -35.40
N LYS A 121 -15.95 -7.70 -34.30
CA LYS A 121 -17.20 -7.70 -33.53
C LYS A 121 -17.23 -6.69 -32.37
N THR A 122 -16.08 -6.17 -31.93
CA THR A 122 -16.01 -5.25 -30.78
C THR A 122 -16.15 -3.80 -31.24
N ARG A 123 -17.25 -3.13 -30.85
CA ARG A 123 -17.48 -1.68 -31.06
C ARG A 123 -16.95 -0.80 -29.91
N THR A 124 -16.13 -1.36 -29.02
CA THR A 124 -15.59 -0.63 -27.86
C THR A 124 -14.36 0.19 -28.25
N PRO A 125 -14.10 1.35 -27.62
CA PRO A 125 -12.93 2.19 -27.91
C PRO A 125 -11.61 1.59 -27.38
N TYR A 126 -11.64 0.39 -26.83
CA TYR A 126 -10.50 -0.32 -26.26
C TYR A 126 -10.58 -1.82 -26.53
N HIS A 127 -9.42 -2.48 -26.46
CA HIS A 127 -9.28 -3.93 -26.60
C HIS A 127 -8.66 -4.54 -25.35
N PHE A 128 -9.16 -5.71 -24.94
CA PHE A 128 -8.57 -6.43 -23.82
C PHE A 128 -7.34 -7.21 -24.27
N ALA A 129 -6.24 -7.03 -23.54
CA ALA A 129 -5.02 -7.78 -23.72
C ALA A 129 -4.44 -8.20 -22.35
N GLU A 130 -3.53 -9.17 -22.39
CA GLU A 130 -2.61 -9.45 -21.29
C GLU A 130 -1.27 -8.77 -21.57
N LEU A 131 -0.76 -8.03 -20.59
CA LEU A 131 0.55 -7.41 -20.64
C LEU A 131 1.62 -8.45 -20.29
N VAL A 132 2.35 -8.91 -21.31
CA VAL A 132 3.39 -9.93 -21.20
C VAL A 132 4.72 -9.32 -20.77
N ASP A 133 5.12 -8.23 -21.43
CA ASP A 133 6.38 -7.53 -21.17
C ASP A 133 6.25 -6.03 -21.47
N GLU A 134 6.87 -5.23 -20.62
CA GLU A 134 6.90 -3.77 -20.69
C GLU A 134 8.31 -3.21 -20.94
N THR A 135 9.34 -4.06 -20.94
CA THR A 135 10.75 -3.66 -21.09
C THR A 135 11.26 -3.87 -22.52
N VAL A 136 10.39 -4.29 -23.44
CA VAL A 136 10.77 -4.56 -24.82
C VAL A 136 11.21 -3.28 -25.51
N VAL A 137 12.44 -3.30 -26.00
CA VAL A 137 12.99 -2.29 -26.88
C VAL A 137 13.20 -2.95 -28.24
N ALA A 138 12.62 -2.36 -29.28
CA ALA A 138 12.88 -2.78 -30.65
C ALA A 138 13.57 -1.65 -31.42
N ALA A 139 14.51 -2.01 -32.27
CA ALA A 139 14.99 -1.10 -33.30
C ALA A 139 13.83 -0.82 -34.27
N ASP A 140 13.75 0.43 -34.75
CA ASP A 140 12.76 0.85 -35.73
C ASP A 140 12.63 -0.15 -36.89
N SER A 141 11.39 -0.40 -37.30
CA SER A 141 10.89 -1.52 -38.09
C SER A 141 11.56 -1.65 -39.47
N GLY A 142 12.77 -2.19 -39.49
CA GLY A 142 13.34 -2.80 -40.68
C GLY A 142 13.28 -4.31 -40.50
N LYS A 143 12.30 -5.00 -41.13
CA LYS A 143 12.39 -6.45 -41.37
C LYS A 143 13.83 -6.77 -41.74
N THR A 144 14.53 -7.58 -40.95
CA THR A 144 15.82 -8.25 -41.26
C THR A 144 16.48 -7.73 -42.53
N ASN A 145 17.02 -6.51 -42.49
CA ASN A 145 17.66 -5.90 -43.64
C ASN A 145 19.07 -5.53 -43.21
N MET A 146 20.05 -6.16 -43.86
CA MET A 146 21.50 -5.91 -43.70
C MET A 146 21.85 -4.42 -43.72
N ARG A 147 20.98 -3.57 -44.29
CA ARG A 147 21.07 -2.10 -44.35
C ARG A 147 21.20 -1.42 -42.99
N ASN A 148 20.66 -1.99 -41.90
CA ASN A 148 20.81 -1.42 -40.55
C ASN A 148 22.27 -1.43 -40.04
N TYR A 149 23.17 -2.21 -40.66
CA TYR A 149 24.60 -2.23 -40.35
C TYR A 149 25.43 -1.28 -41.24
N VAL A 150 24.81 -0.66 -42.25
CA VAL A 150 25.48 0.20 -43.25
C VAL A 150 25.31 1.68 -42.90
N ASP A 151 24.17 2.05 -42.29
CA ASP A 151 23.93 3.42 -41.85
C ASP A 151 24.53 3.65 -40.45
N ASN A 152 25.61 4.44 -40.35
CA ASN A 152 26.27 4.85 -39.09
C ASN A 152 25.39 5.74 -38.16
N LYS A 153 24.07 5.83 -38.41
CA LYS A 153 23.13 6.55 -37.57
C LYS A 153 22.48 5.55 -36.62
N VAL A 154 22.86 5.61 -35.34
CA VAL A 154 22.19 4.86 -34.27
C VAL A 154 20.71 5.27 -34.27
N LYS A 155 19.83 4.41 -34.78
CA LYS A 155 18.38 4.65 -34.73
C LYS A 155 17.93 4.61 -33.28
N ALA A 156 17.10 5.58 -32.89
CA ALA A 156 16.56 5.67 -31.54
C ALA A 156 15.81 4.37 -31.20
N SER A 157 16.09 3.82 -30.03
CA SER A 157 15.39 2.65 -29.49
C SER A 157 13.94 3.04 -29.18
N ILE A 158 12.97 2.27 -29.70
CA ILE A 158 11.55 2.55 -29.47
C ILE A 158 11.04 1.56 -28.41
N PRO A 159 10.53 2.06 -27.27
CA PRO A 159 9.95 1.19 -26.26
C PRO A 159 8.60 0.65 -26.73
N HIS A 160 8.39 -0.64 -26.53
CA HIS A 160 7.16 -1.36 -26.90
C HIS A 160 6.55 -2.06 -25.69
N TYR A 161 5.23 -2.26 -25.75
CA TYR A 161 4.55 -3.27 -24.96
C TYR A 161 4.46 -4.57 -25.77
N ARG A 162 4.73 -5.70 -25.11
CA ARG A 162 4.36 -7.02 -25.63
C ARG A 162 3.00 -7.40 -25.08
N LEU A 163 2.01 -7.45 -25.96
CA LEU A 163 0.61 -7.64 -25.61
C LEU A 163 0.08 -8.92 -26.25
N PHE A 164 -0.63 -9.72 -25.47
CA PHE A 164 -1.42 -10.84 -25.98
C PHE A 164 -2.90 -10.45 -26.01
N PHE A 165 -3.45 -10.24 -27.20
CA PHE A 165 -4.83 -9.78 -27.38
C PHE A 165 -5.82 -10.93 -27.18
N LEU A 166 -6.67 -10.85 -26.15
CA LEU A 166 -7.53 -11.96 -25.72
C LEU A 166 -8.59 -12.34 -26.75
N ALA A 167 -9.08 -11.37 -27.53
CA ALA A 167 -10.13 -11.61 -28.52
C ALA A 167 -9.61 -12.28 -29.80
N SER A 168 -8.39 -11.97 -30.20
CA SER A 168 -7.77 -12.51 -31.43
C SER A 168 -6.80 -13.66 -31.16
N GLY A 169 -6.34 -13.85 -29.92
CA GLY A 169 -5.35 -14.85 -29.54
C GLY A 169 -3.95 -14.58 -30.10
N LYS A 170 -3.66 -13.34 -30.50
CA LYS A 170 -2.38 -12.95 -31.13
C LYS A 170 -1.49 -12.16 -30.18
N MET A 171 -0.19 -12.44 -30.24
CA MET A 171 0.87 -11.65 -29.65
C MET A 171 1.25 -10.49 -30.58
N LYS A 172 1.41 -9.28 -30.05
CA LYS A 172 1.88 -8.13 -30.81
C LYS A 172 2.79 -7.21 -29.98
N LEU A 173 3.83 -6.69 -30.61
CA LEU A 173 4.62 -5.59 -30.08
C LEU A 173 3.97 -4.28 -30.52
N VAL A 174 3.66 -3.41 -29.56
CA VAL A 174 2.98 -2.14 -29.80
C VAL A 174 3.81 -1.00 -29.21
N PRO A 175 4.19 0.03 -29.98
CA PRO A 175 4.94 1.18 -29.47
C PRO A 175 4.20 1.85 -28.32
N LYS A 176 4.92 2.17 -27.23
CA LYS A 176 4.30 2.80 -26.05
C LYS A 176 3.75 4.20 -26.31
N SER A 177 4.26 4.89 -27.33
CA SER A 177 3.79 6.20 -27.75
C SER A 177 2.42 6.18 -28.44
N GLU A 178 2.00 5.03 -28.97
CA GLU A 178 0.79 4.91 -29.79
C GLU A 178 -0.42 4.37 -29.02
N VAL A 179 -0.21 3.86 -27.80
CA VAL A 179 -1.28 3.25 -27.00
C VAL A 179 -1.27 3.70 -25.55
N ILE A 180 -2.48 3.78 -24.98
CA ILE A 180 -2.73 3.97 -23.56
C ILE A 180 -3.19 2.64 -22.97
N ILE A 181 -2.59 2.25 -21.84
CA ILE A 181 -2.88 1.02 -21.13
C ILE A 181 -3.58 1.35 -19.81
N GLU A 182 -4.80 0.85 -19.63
CA GLU A 182 -5.50 0.88 -18.34
C GLU A 182 -5.51 -0.52 -17.72
N TYR A 183 -4.95 -0.65 -16.52
CA TYR A 183 -4.98 -1.91 -15.79
C TYR A 183 -6.38 -2.20 -15.23
N VAL A 184 -6.89 -3.40 -15.47
CA VAL A 184 -8.23 -3.81 -15.02
C VAL A 184 -8.25 -4.13 -13.51
N GLY A 185 -7.12 -4.57 -12.96
CA GLY A 185 -6.96 -4.94 -11.56
C GLY A 185 -5.49 -5.12 -11.21
N VAL A 186 -5.24 -5.66 -10.02
CA VAL A 186 -3.87 -5.88 -9.50
C VAL A 186 -3.52 -7.36 -9.65
N PRO A 187 -2.40 -7.72 -10.29
CA PRO A 187 -1.93 -9.11 -10.33
C PRO A 187 -1.71 -9.66 -8.93
N ARG A 188 -2.07 -10.93 -8.72
CA ARG A 188 -1.96 -11.60 -7.41
C ARG A 188 -0.58 -11.45 -6.75
N LEU A 189 0.50 -11.65 -7.49
CA LEU A 189 1.87 -11.54 -6.96
C LEU A 189 2.19 -10.10 -6.50
N ASP A 190 1.75 -9.10 -7.25
CA ASP A 190 1.93 -7.69 -6.89
C ASP A 190 1.08 -7.33 -5.66
N TYR A 191 -0.13 -7.89 -5.58
CA TYR A 191 -1.01 -7.72 -4.42
C TYR A 191 -0.39 -8.30 -3.14
N GLU A 192 0.08 -9.55 -3.20
CA GLU A 192 0.73 -10.23 -2.05
C GLU A 192 1.98 -9.48 -1.59
N ARG A 193 2.80 -8.97 -2.52
CA ARG A 193 3.96 -8.12 -2.19
C ARG A 193 3.56 -6.82 -1.51
N VAL A 194 2.52 -6.15 -2.00
CA VAL A 194 2.02 -4.90 -1.38
C VAL A 194 1.42 -5.20 0.00
N GLN A 195 0.77 -6.34 0.19
CA GLN A 195 0.26 -6.77 1.48
C GLN A 195 1.38 -6.97 2.50
N GLU A 196 2.48 -7.62 2.11
CA GLU A 196 3.67 -7.75 2.97
C GLU A 196 4.28 -6.38 3.34
N LEU A 197 4.43 -5.49 2.34
CA LEU A 197 4.89 -4.12 2.57
C LEU A 197 3.95 -3.35 3.49
N TYR A 198 2.64 -3.52 3.35
CA TYR A 198 1.63 -2.88 4.19
C TYR A 198 1.77 -3.31 5.65
N SER A 199 1.93 -4.61 5.92
CA SER A 199 2.20 -5.13 7.27
C SER A 199 3.48 -4.52 7.86
N LYS A 200 4.56 -4.41 7.06
CA LYS A 200 5.80 -3.74 7.48
C LYS A 200 5.59 -2.26 7.77
N ILE A 201 4.86 -1.55 6.92
CA ILE A 201 4.51 -0.12 7.10
C ILE A 201 3.76 0.07 8.43
N GLN A 202 2.71 -0.72 8.67
CA GLN A 202 1.91 -0.61 9.89
C GLN A 202 2.74 -0.92 11.14
N SER A 203 3.57 -1.97 11.11
CA SER A 203 4.48 -2.29 12.21
C SER A 203 5.43 -1.12 12.51
N LYS A 204 6.00 -0.47 11.49
CA LYS A 204 6.87 0.70 11.68
C LYS A 204 6.13 1.94 12.19
N LEU A 205 4.88 2.13 11.78
CA LEU A 205 4.03 3.20 12.30
C LEU A 205 3.66 2.95 13.78
N ILE A 206 3.41 1.70 14.16
CA ILE A 206 3.20 1.31 15.55
C ILE A 206 4.44 1.63 16.40
N ASP A 207 5.65 1.26 15.93
CA ASP A 207 6.91 1.57 16.62
C ASP A 207 7.09 3.09 16.80
N ALA A 208 6.82 3.87 15.74
CA ALA A 208 6.96 5.33 15.76
C ALA A 208 5.95 6.02 16.70
N SER A 209 4.78 5.43 16.91
CA SER A 209 3.74 5.99 17.80
C SER A 209 4.14 5.97 19.28
N GLY A 210 5.18 5.19 19.64
CA GLY A 210 6.00 5.35 20.85
C GLY A 210 5.31 5.22 22.22
N THR A 211 3.99 5.08 22.28
CA THR A 211 3.24 5.17 23.53
C THR A 211 2.37 3.93 23.72
N ALA A 212 2.77 3.12 24.68
CA ALA A 212 1.87 2.18 25.35
C ALA A 212 0.80 3.04 26.04
N THR A 213 -0.37 3.17 25.42
CA THR A 213 -1.55 3.67 26.13
C THR A 213 -1.79 2.73 27.31
N LYS A 214 -1.76 3.27 28.54
CA LYS A 214 -2.06 2.48 29.74
C LYS A 214 -3.44 1.87 29.56
N ALA A 215 -3.49 0.53 29.41
CA ALA A 215 -4.74 -0.17 29.17
C ALA A 215 -5.71 0.07 30.34
N GLU A 216 -6.97 0.33 30.03
CA GLU A 216 -8.05 0.47 30.99
C GLU A 216 -8.23 -0.86 31.73
N MET A 217 -8.01 -0.82 33.05
CA MET A 217 -8.27 -1.92 33.96
C MET A 217 -9.64 -1.70 34.58
N VAL A 218 -10.41 -2.78 34.72
CA VAL A 218 -11.73 -2.78 35.37
C VAL A 218 -11.60 -3.54 36.67
N LEU A 219 -12.02 -2.91 37.78
CA LEU A 219 -12.16 -3.57 39.07
C LEU A 219 -13.34 -4.55 39.02
N VAL A 220 -13.04 -5.81 39.29
CA VAL A 220 -14.03 -6.86 39.49
C VAL A 220 -14.14 -7.10 40.98
N GLU A 221 -15.32 -6.80 41.54
CA GLU A 221 -15.60 -7.07 42.95
C GLU A 221 -15.63 -8.58 43.19
N GLY A 222 -14.84 -9.04 44.15
CA GLY A 222 -14.75 -10.46 44.49
C GLY A 222 -16.08 -11.02 45.01
N GLY A 223 -16.23 -12.33 44.89
CA GLY A 223 -17.44 -13.03 45.28
C GLY A 223 -17.31 -14.53 45.04
N CYS A 224 -18.39 -15.26 45.30
CA CYS A 224 -18.45 -16.68 44.98
C CYS A 224 -19.40 -16.93 43.81
N PHE A 225 -19.03 -17.81 42.89
CA PHE A 225 -19.86 -18.23 41.77
C PHE A 225 -19.73 -19.74 41.51
N ASN A 226 -20.63 -20.26 40.68
CA ASN A 226 -20.58 -21.63 40.20
C ASN A 226 -19.82 -21.62 38.85
N MET A 227 -18.61 -22.15 38.86
CA MET A 227 -17.71 -22.24 37.70
C MET A 227 -18.00 -23.52 36.91
N GLY A 228 -17.88 -23.45 35.58
CA GLY A 228 -18.07 -24.58 34.68
C GLY A 228 -19.50 -24.75 34.15
N SER A 229 -19.75 -25.88 33.49
CA SER A 229 -21.03 -26.22 32.87
C SER A 229 -21.26 -27.74 32.82
N ASP A 230 -22.49 -28.17 33.14
CA ASP A 230 -22.93 -29.55 32.95
C ASP A 230 -23.57 -29.78 31.56
N LYS A 231 -23.77 -28.72 30.77
CA LYS A 231 -24.33 -28.78 29.42
C LYS A 231 -23.27 -28.76 28.31
N GLY A 232 -22.02 -28.42 28.67
CA GLY A 232 -20.91 -28.24 27.75
C GLY A 232 -20.09 -29.51 27.51
N ALA A 233 -18.82 -29.35 27.12
CA ALA A 233 -17.91 -30.47 26.97
C ALA A 233 -17.60 -31.16 28.32
N LEU A 234 -17.19 -32.43 28.27
CA LEU A 234 -16.89 -33.22 29.48
C LEU A 234 -15.85 -32.56 30.42
N LEU A 235 -14.94 -31.74 29.89
CA LEU A 235 -13.90 -31.06 30.66
C LEU A 235 -14.36 -29.72 31.26
N GLU A 236 -15.55 -29.24 30.92
CA GLU A 236 -16.13 -28.02 31.49
C GLU A 236 -16.88 -28.29 32.81
N GLY A 237 -17.15 -29.56 33.12
CA GLY A 237 -17.80 -29.99 34.35
C GLY A 237 -16.83 -30.65 35.35
N PRO A 238 -17.32 -30.97 36.57
CA PRO A 238 -18.63 -30.62 37.09
C PRO A 238 -18.69 -29.14 37.51
N VAL A 239 -19.90 -28.58 37.52
CA VAL A 239 -20.13 -27.27 38.11
C VAL A 239 -19.72 -27.28 39.60
N HIS A 240 -18.87 -26.33 39.99
CA HIS A 240 -18.36 -26.25 41.37
C HIS A 240 -18.24 -24.80 41.85
N LYS A 241 -18.35 -24.60 43.16
CA LYS A 241 -18.33 -23.26 43.76
C LYS A 241 -16.89 -22.77 43.94
N VAL A 242 -16.58 -21.61 43.38
CA VAL A 242 -15.28 -20.92 43.51
C VAL A 242 -15.51 -19.54 44.11
N CYS A 243 -14.66 -19.13 45.05
CA CYS A 243 -14.68 -17.80 45.67
C CYS A 243 -13.38 -17.05 45.37
N LEU A 244 -13.50 -15.82 44.88
CA LEU A 244 -12.40 -14.96 44.48
C LEU A 244 -12.40 -13.67 45.31
N SER A 245 -11.20 -13.21 45.68
CA SER A 245 -11.01 -11.84 46.17
C SER A 245 -11.16 -10.84 45.01
N SER A 246 -11.40 -9.57 45.30
CA SER A 246 -11.45 -8.53 44.25
C SER A 246 -10.11 -8.41 43.51
N TYR A 247 -10.17 -8.17 42.21
CA TYR A 247 -9.01 -8.04 41.32
C TYR A 247 -9.32 -7.08 40.17
N GLU A 248 -8.29 -6.69 39.42
CA GLU A 248 -8.46 -5.90 38.21
C GLU A 248 -8.15 -6.74 36.97
N ILE A 249 -8.94 -6.57 35.91
CA ILE A 249 -8.72 -7.23 34.61
C ILE A 249 -8.76 -6.18 33.48
N GLU A 250 -7.99 -6.39 32.41
CA GLU A 250 -8.07 -5.51 31.24
C GLU A 250 -9.45 -5.61 30.59
N LYS A 251 -10.04 -4.45 30.25
CA LYS A 251 -11.36 -4.37 29.61
C LYS A 251 -11.41 -5.00 28.22
N HIS A 252 -10.28 -4.94 27.51
CA HIS A 252 -10.14 -5.44 26.15
C HIS A 252 -8.92 -6.36 26.07
N GLU A 253 -8.87 -7.16 25.02
CA GLU A 253 -7.68 -7.93 24.66
C GLU A 253 -6.49 -7.00 24.41
N VAL A 254 -5.28 -7.52 24.66
CA VAL A 254 -4.05 -6.74 24.46
C VAL A 254 -3.91 -6.37 22.98
N THR A 255 -3.86 -5.08 22.67
CA THR A 255 -3.70 -4.61 21.29
C THR A 255 -2.28 -4.82 20.77
N GLN A 256 -2.14 -4.98 19.45
CA GLN A 256 -0.84 -5.08 18.78
C GLN A 256 0.06 -3.88 19.06
N LYS A 257 -0.51 -2.67 19.10
CA LYS A 257 0.24 -1.46 19.46
C LYS A 257 0.85 -1.56 20.85
N SER A 258 0.06 -1.93 21.85
CA SER A 258 0.53 -2.08 23.23
C SER A 258 1.57 -3.18 23.34
N PHE A 259 1.32 -4.35 22.75
CA PHE A 259 2.24 -5.48 22.77
C PHE A 259 3.59 -5.12 22.13
N GLN A 260 3.59 -4.59 20.91
CA GLN A 260 4.80 -4.23 20.17
C GLN A 260 5.60 -3.14 20.87
N SER A 261 4.94 -2.16 21.51
CA SER A 261 5.64 -1.12 22.26
C SER A 261 6.49 -1.66 23.43
N VAL A 262 6.06 -2.77 24.06
CA VAL A 262 6.72 -3.40 25.21
C VAL A 262 7.67 -4.54 24.79
N MET A 263 7.24 -5.34 23.82
CA MET A 263 7.93 -6.55 23.38
C MET A 263 8.89 -6.32 22.22
N LYS A 264 8.75 -5.20 21.51
CA LYS A 264 9.53 -4.80 20.31
C LYS A 264 9.36 -5.73 19.11
N THR A 265 8.37 -6.62 19.17
CA THR A 265 7.97 -7.54 18.11
C THR A 265 6.45 -7.56 18.00
N ASN A 266 5.94 -7.84 16.80
CA ASN A 266 4.53 -8.08 16.56
C ASN A 266 4.39 -9.40 15.78
N PRO A 267 3.93 -10.50 16.44
CA PRO A 267 3.80 -11.80 15.80
C PRO A 267 2.51 -11.92 14.97
N SER A 268 1.63 -10.92 14.97
CA SER A 268 0.33 -10.99 14.33
C SER A 268 0.45 -11.09 12.80
N ARG A 269 -0.24 -12.06 12.22
CA ARG A 269 -0.57 -12.19 10.80
C ARG A 269 -1.46 -11.03 10.31
N PHE A 270 -2.46 -10.63 11.08
CA PHE A 270 -3.37 -9.52 10.71
C PHE A 270 -2.91 -8.21 11.33
N VAL A 271 -2.03 -7.48 10.64
CA VAL A 271 -1.41 -6.30 11.24
C VAL A 271 -2.39 -5.10 11.28
N SER A 272 -2.56 -4.53 12.46
CA SER A 272 -3.24 -3.25 12.71
C SER A 272 -2.99 -2.80 14.14
N ALA A 273 -2.87 -1.49 14.38
CA ALA A 273 -2.53 -0.96 15.70
C ALA A 273 -3.55 -1.35 16.79
N ASP A 274 -4.84 -1.31 16.44
CA ASP A 274 -5.96 -1.42 17.39
C ASP A 274 -6.57 -2.83 17.44
N LEU A 275 -6.07 -3.76 16.62
CA LEU A 275 -6.48 -5.16 16.69
C LEU A 275 -5.81 -5.87 17.88
N PRO A 276 -6.44 -6.92 18.43
CA PRO A 276 -5.79 -7.82 19.37
C PRO A 276 -4.50 -8.40 18.78
N VAL A 277 -3.48 -8.56 19.62
CA VAL A 277 -2.28 -9.29 19.23
C VAL A 277 -2.59 -10.77 19.15
N GLU A 278 -2.18 -11.42 18.07
CA GLU A 278 -2.38 -12.86 17.85
C GLU A 278 -1.07 -13.56 17.47
N SER A 279 -1.10 -14.89 17.38
CA SER A 279 0.10 -15.74 17.21
C SER A 279 1.12 -15.57 18.35
N VAL A 280 0.63 -15.26 19.56
CA VAL A 280 1.42 -15.11 20.79
C VAL A 280 1.41 -16.41 21.58
N THR A 281 2.58 -16.86 22.02
CA THR A 281 2.70 -18.01 22.94
C THR A 281 2.32 -17.62 24.37
N TRP A 282 1.91 -18.58 25.20
CA TRP A 282 1.61 -18.32 26.61
C TRP A 282 2.79 -17.67 27.36
N GLN A 283 4.02 -18.09 27.05
CA GLN A 283 5.25 -17.54 27.64
C GLN A 283 5.44 -16.06 27.27
N GLU A 284 5.16 -15.68 26.03
CA GLU A 284 5.23 -14.29 25.57
C GLU A 284 4.14 -13.41 26.21
N ALA A 285 2.92 -13.92 26.32
CA ALA A 285 1.83 -13.24 27.00
C ALA A 285 2.17 -12.98 28.49
N ASN A 286 2.66 -14.01 29.20
CA ASN A 286 3.11 -13.86 30.59
C ASN A 286 4.28 -12.87 30.73
N LYS A 287 5.25 -12.91 29.80
CA LYS A 287 6.37 -11.97 29.76
C LYS A 287 5.91 -10.52 29.53
N TYR A 288 4.94 -10.31 28.64
CA TYR A 288 4.31 -9.00 28.43
C TYR A 288 3.66 -8.50 29.72
N CYS A 289 2.80 -9.30 30.35
CA CYS A 289 2.15 -8.93 31.61
C CYS A 289 3.17 -8.52 32.67
N LYS A 290 4.21 -9.33 32.90
CA LYS A 290 5.28 -9.03 33.87
C LYS A 290 5.99 -7.70 33.57
N LYS A 291 6.33 -7.43 32.30
CA LYS A 291 6.97 -6.15 31.90
C LYS A 291 6.06 -4.94 32.13
N THR A 292 4.75 -5.12 32.08
CA THR A 292 3.76 -4.06 32.33
C THR A 292 3.30 -3.98 33.80
N GLY A 293 3.89 -4.76 34.70
CA GLY A 293 3.50 -4.79 36.11
C GLY A 293 2.17 -5.52 36.37
N LYS A 294 1.78 -6.42 35.48
CA LYS A 294 0.54 -7.21 35.50
C LYS A 294 0.83 -8.71 35.56
N ARG A 295 -0.21 -9.53 35.58
CA ARG A 295 -0.16 -10.99 35.41
C ARG A 295 -1.28 -11.47 34.50
N LEU A 296 -1.18 -12.69 33.99
CA LEU A 296 -2.33 -13.36 33.38
C LEU A 296 -3.40 -13.65 34.44
N PRO A 297 -4.69 -13.62 34.07
CA PRO A 297 -5.75 -14.08 34.96
C PRO A 297 -5.66 -15.59 35.16
N THR A 298 -6.16 -16.08 36.29
CA THR A 298 -6.49 -17.50 36.41
C THR A 298 -7.73 -17.82 35.56
N GLU A 299 -7.95 -19.08 35.25
CA GLU A 299 -9.17 -19.50 34.53
C GLU A 299 -10.45 -19.09 35.28
N ALA A 300 -10.46 -19.25 36.61
CA ALA A 300 -11.59 -18.83 37.45
C ALA A 300 -11.83 -17.32 37.42
N GLU A 301 -10.77 -16.51 37.46
CA GLU A 301 -10.87 -15.05 37.32
C GLU A 301 -11.36 -14.64 35.93
N TRP A 302 -10.94 -15.35 34.89
CA TRP A 302 -11.39 -15.08 33.52
C TRP A 302 -12.87 -15.42 33.36
N GLU A 303 -13.33 -16.59 33.81
CA GLU A 303 -14.73 -16.99 33.72
C GLU A 303 -15.64 -16.10 34.58
N PHE A 304 -15.22 -15.76 35.80
CA PHE A 304 -15.99 -14.87 36.68
C PHE A 304 -16.20 -13.48 36.05
N ALA A 305 -15.14 -12.92 35.46
CA ALA A 305 -15.23 -11.65 34.73
C ALA A 305 -16.09 -11.78 33.46
N ALA A 306 -15.90 -12.84 32.68
CA ALA A 306 -16.63 -13.08 31.44
C ALA A 306 -18.14 -13.24 31.67
N ARG A 307 -18.56 -13.85 32.79
CA ARG A 307 -19.98 -13.99 33.15
C ARG A 307 -20.66 -12.66 33.48
N GLY A 308 -19.91 -11.63 33.89
CA GLY A 308 -20.46 -10.30 34.16
C GLY A 308 -21.60 -10.29 35.20
N GLY A 309 -21.58 -11.21 36.17
CA GLY A 309 -22.62 -11.37 37.19
C GLY A 309 -23.83 -12.21 36.76
N THR A 310 -23.87 -12.70 35.52
CA THR A 310 -24.94 -13.58 35.03
C THR A 310 -24.67 -15.05 35.35
N THR A 311 -25.73 -15.85 35.37
CA THR A 311 -25.67 -17.33 35.50
C THR A 311 -26.13 -18.04 34.23
N THR A 312 -26.35 -17.29 33.15
CA THR A 312 -26.84 -17.78 31.86
C THR A 312 -25.71 -18.43 31.06
N GLU A 313 -26.05 -19.09 29.96
CA GLU A 313 -25.06 -19.73 29.07
C GLU A 313 -24.06 -18.73 28.46
N TYR A 314 -24.52 -17.56 28.05
CA TYR A 314 -23.69 -16.45 27.59
C TYR A 314 -23.84 -15.24 28.51
N TYR A 315 -22.87 -14.34 28.55
CA TYR A 315 -22.97 -13.12 29.37
C TYR A 315 -24.14 -12.21 28.96
N TRP A 316 -24.65 -12.37 27.73
CA TRP A 316 -25.78 -11.63 27.19
C TRP A 316 -27.12 -12.39 27.26
N GLY A 317 -27.16 -13.59 27.86
CA GLY A 317 -28.38 -14.37 28.07
C GLY A 317 -28.26 -15.84 27.65
N GLU A 318 -29.40 -16.52 27.58
CA GLU A 318 -29.49 -17.98 27.33
C GLU A 318 -29.44 -18.36 25.86
N LYS A 319 -29.64 -17.41 24.94
CA LYS A 319 -29.72 -17.69 23.50
C LYS A 319 -28.48 -17.18 22.80
N PHE A 320 -27.94 -18.02 21.92
CA PHE A 320 -26.87 -17.63 21.04
C PHE A 320 -27.31 -16.48 20.13
N ASP A 321 -26.48 -15.44 20.06
CA ASP A 321 -26.67 -14.28 19.20
C ASP A 321 -25.34 -14.02 18.49
N SER A 322 -25.30 -14.32 17.19
CA SER A 322 -24.08 -14.20 16.39
C SER A 322 -23.60 -12.75 16.23
N SER A 323 -24.44 -11.76 16.55
CA SER A 323 -24.05 -10.34 16.52
C SER A 323 -23.22 -9.91 17.74
N LYS A 324 -23.11 -10.76 18.77
CA LYS A 324 -22.42 -10.46 20.04
C LYS A 324 -20.95 -10.90 20.07
N GLY A 325 -20.45 -11.50 19.00
CA GLY A 325 -19.06 -11.92 18.88
C GLY A 325 -18.58 -11.91 17.42
N ASN A 326 -17.27 -11.88 17.22
CA ASN A 326 -16.67 -11.98 15.89
C ASN A 326 -16.42 -13.45 15.54
N PHE A 327 -17.45 -14.13 15.03
CA PHE A 327 -17.39 -15.53 14.59
C PHE A 327 -16.93 -15.62 13.12
N CYS A 328 -16.41 -16.79 12.72
CA CYS A 328 -15.79 -17.06 11.41
C CYS A 328 -16.72 -16.90 10.18
N ASP A 329 -17.95 -16.42 10.38
CA ASP A 329 -19.08 -16.63 9.48
C ASP A 329 -19.45 -15.35 8.70
N THR A 330 -18.83 -14.19 9.02
CA THR A 330 -19.27 -12.87 8.53
C THR A 330 -18.17 -11.84 8.22
N ASN A 331 -16.94 -12.25 7.88
CA ASN A 331 -15.90 -11.32 7.41
C ASN A 331 -15.51 -11.52 5.95
#